data_AF-A0A932S4A9-F1
#
_entry.id   AF-A0A932S4A9-F1
#
_cell.length_a   1.000
_cell.length_b   1.000
_cell.length_c   1.000
_cell.angle_alpha   90.00
_cell.angle_beta   90.00
_cell.angle_gamma   90.00
#
_symmetry.space_group_name_H-M   'P 1'
#
loop_
_entity.id
_entity.type
_entity.pdbx_description
1 polymer ?
#
loop_
_entity_poly.entity_id
_entity_poly.type
_entity_poly.pdbx_seq_one_letter_code
_entity_poly.pdbx_strand_id
1 'polypeptide(L)'
;MRHTLPPRPARIHAFVRLATPGETRDCTKTLHFLQLLVATPSPTIDHAVAACLRLTSDAHANARAFRIGAGKYLAGILGHDAQRLQALLRLLNA
;
A
#
# COMPACT_ATOMS: atom_id res chain seq x y z
N MET A 1 -19.99 -18.72 9.32
CA MET A 1 -20.94 -17.67 8.89
C MET A 1 -20.41 -17.04 7.59
N ARG A 2 -21.15 -17.15 6.48
CA ARG A 2 -20.75 -16.61 5.18
C ARG A 2 -21.14 -15.13 5.10
N HIS A 3 -20.16 -14.22 5.11
CA HIS A 3 -20.36 -12.82 4.75
C HIS A 3 -20.40 -12.71 3.23
N THR A 4 -21.55 -13.00 2.62
CA THR A 4 -21.75 -12.70 1.20
C THR A 4 -21.97 -11.20 1.04
N LEU A 5 -20.99 -10.52 0.44
CA LEU A 5 -21.15 -9.14 0.00
C LEU A 5 -22.37 -9.06 -0.96
N PRO A 6 -23.26 -8.07 -0.80
CA PRO A 6 -24.41 -7.92 -1.67
C PRO A 6 -23.98 -7.75 -3.15
N PRO A 7 -24.79 -8.22 -4.12
CA PRO A 7 -24.44 -8.23 -5.55
C PRO A 7 -24.27 -6.84 -6.14
N ARG A 8 -24.76 -5.81 -5.45
CA ARG A 8 -24.47 -4.41 -5.74
C ARG A 8 -24.01 -3.76 -4.44
N PRO A 9 -22.95 -2.95 -4.45
CA PRO A 9 -22.62 -2.13 -3.29
C PRO A 9 -23.89 -1.35 -2.91
N ALA A 10 -24.19 -1.28 -1.61
CA ALA A 10 -25.28 -0.44 -1.14
C ALA A 10 -25.09 0.96 -1.75
N ARG A 11 -26.18 1.65 -2.15
CA ARG A 11 -26.11 3.05 -2.60
C ARG A 11 -25.78 3.93 -1.40
N ILE A 12 -24.54 3.85 -0.91
CA ILE A 12 -24.04 4.70 0.15
C ILE A 12 -23.66 6.01 -0.51
N HIS A 13 -24.46 7.05 -0.29
CA HIS A 13 -24.06 8.43 -0.52
C HIS A 13 -23.08 8.87 0.59
N ALA A 14 -22.03 8.08 0.83
CA ALA A 14 -20.99 8.44 1.77
C ALA A 14 -20.07 9.44 1.06
N PHE A 15 -20.07 10.68 1.53
CA PHE A 15 -19.07 11.65 1.12
C PHE A 15 -17.69 11.10 1.45
N VAL A 16 -16.81 11.07 0.44
CA VAL A 16 -15.43 10.67 0.63
C VAL A 16 -14.72 11.78 1.39
N ARG A 17 -14.07 11.43 2.50
CA ARG A 17 -13.19 12.33 3.24
C ARG A 17 -11.78 11.77 3.25
N LEU A 18 -10.80 12.64 3.45
CA LEU A 18 -9.43 12.20 3.71
C LEU A 18 -9.37 11.44 5.04
N ALA A 19 -8.56 10.38 5.06
CA ALA A 19 -8.23 9.69 6.29
C ALA A 19 -7.38 10.60 7.17
N THR A 20 -7.63 10.57 8.47
CA THR A 20 -6.76 11.22 9.45
C THR A 20 -5.41 10.49 9.52
N PRO A 21 -4.35 11.11 10.08
CA PRO A 21 -3.09 10.42 10.31
C PRO A 21 -3.25 9.16 11.18
N GLY A 22 -4.13 9.19 12.18
CA GLY A 22 -4.41 8.03 13.04
C GLY A 22 -5.03 6.87 12.26
N GLU A 23 -6.02 7.15 11.42
CA GLU A 23 -6.65 6.13 10.56
C GLU A 23 -5.69 5.62 9.50
N THR A 24 -4.89 6.50 8.91
CA THR A 24 -3.85 6.13 7.94
C THR A 24 -2.86 5.16 8.57
N ARG A 25 -2.37 5.50 9.77
CA ARG A 25 -1.49 4.64 10.54
C ARG A 25 -2.14 3.29 10.83
N ASP A 26 -3.39 3.29 11.31
CA ASP A 26 -4.10 2.07 11.69
C ASP A 26 -4.36 1.13 10.50
N CYS A 27 -4.76 1.69 9.35
CA CYS A 27 -4.90 0.94 8.09
C CYS A 27 -3.58 0.39 7.58
N THR A 28 -2.47 1.09 7.83
CA THR A 28 -1.12 0.74 7.33
C THR A 28 -0.24 0.05 8.37
N LYS A 29 -0.81 -0.33 9.54
CA LYS A 29 -0.11 -1.14 10.55
C LYS A 29 0.39 -2.46 10.00
N THR A 30 -0.35 -3.04 9.05
CA THR A 30 0.07 -4.25 8.33
C THR A 30 0.30 -3.93 6.87
N LEU A 31 1.25 -4.62 6.25
CA LEU A 31 1.69 -4.37 4.88
C LEU A 31 1.02 -5.30 3.86
N HIS A 32 0.05 -6.13 4.28
CA HIS A 32 -0.61 -7.11 3.42
C HIS A 32 -1.26 -6.50 2.18
N PHE A 33 -1.75 -5.27 2.27
CA PHE A 33 -2.32 -4.54 1.15
C PHE A 33 -1.33 -4.35 -0.03
N LEU A 34 -0.02 -4.36 0.24
CA LEU A 34 1.00 -4.26 -0.81
C LEU A 34 0.98 -5.46 -1.76
N GLN A 35 0.58 -6.65 -1.30
CA GLN A 35 0.41 -7.81 -2.18
C GLN A 35 -0.67 -7.54 -3.23
N LEU A 36 -1.79 -6.95 -2.81
CA LEU A 36 -2.90 -6.60 -3.71
C LEU A 36 -2.48 -5.52 -4.71
N LEU A 37 -1.78 -4.48 -4.23
CA LEU A 37 -1.30 -3.43 -5.12
C LEU A 37 -0.33 -4.00 -6.16
N VAL A 38 0.71 -4.72 -5.74
CA VAL A 38 1.75 -5.23 -6.64
C VAL A 38 1.22 -6.24 -7.67
N ALA A 39 0.16 -6.99 -7.32
CA ALA A 39 -0.51 -7.92 -8.22
C ALA A 39 -1.42 -7.26 -9.27
N THR A 40 -1.68 -5.95 -9.15
CA THR A 40 -2.54 -5.23 -10.10
C THR A 40 -1.83 -5.08 -11.45
N PRO A 41 -2.42 -5.54 -12.56
CA PRO A 41 -1.80 -5.42 -13.88
C PRO A 41 -1.97 -3.99 -14.41
N SER A 42 -1.12 -3.08 -13.95
CA SER A 42 -1.08 -1.68 -14.41
C SER A 42 0.36 -1.22 -14.58
N PRO A 43 0.69 -0.50 -15.68
CA PRO A 43 2.04 0.01 -15.91
C PRO A 43 2.47 1.07 -14.88
N THR A 44 1.53 1.71 -14.18
CA THR A 44 1.81 2.76 -13.18
C THR A 44 1.78 2.25 -11.75
N ILE A 45 1.59 0.94 -11.55
CA ILE A 45 1.34 0.39 -10.22
C ILE A 45 2.52 0.59 -9.26
N ASP A 46 3.75 0.46 -9.74
CA ASP A 46 4.94 0.63 -8.89
C ASP A 46 5.11 2.11 -8.46
N HIS A 47 4.71 3.06 -9.30
CA HIS A 47 4.62 4.48 -8.92
C HIS A 47 3.53 4.72 -7.87
N ALA A 48 2.37 4.08 -8.01
CA ALA A 48 1.29 4.18 -7.04
C ALA A 48 1.69 3.57 -5.68
N VAL A 49 2.39 2.42 -5.69
CA VAL A 49 2.95 1.80 -4.48
C VAL A 49 3.95 2.75 -3.80
N ALA A 50 4.90 3.30 -4.56
CA ALA A 50 5.88 4.24 -4.01
C ALA A 50 5.22 5.50 -3.42
N ALA A 51 4.25 6.09 -4.13
CA ALA A 51 3.50 7.24 -3.64
C ALA A 51 2.70 6.92 -2.36
N CYS A 52 2.03 5.75 -2.34
CA CYS A 52 1.31 5.28 -1.16
C CYS A 52 2.24 5.13 0.04
N LEU A 53 3.41 4.52 -0.14
CA LEU A 53 4.39 4.34 0.94
C LEU A 53 4.97 5.66 1.45
N ARG A 54 5.18 6.65 0.58
CA ARG A 54 5.57 8.01 1.00
C ARG A 54 4.50 8.65 1.87
N LEU A 55 3.26 8.74 1.35
CA LEU A 55 2.13 9.37 2.05
C LEU A 55 1.83 8.72 3.39
N THR A 56 1.90 7.39 3.45
CA THR A 56 1.59 6.63 4.67
C THR A 56 2.72 6.69 5.68
N SER A 57 3.98 6.75 5.23
CA SER A 57 5.14 6.84 6.13
C SER A 57 5.11 8.08 7.02
N ASP A 58 4.53 9.18 6.54
CA ASP A 58 4.42 10.44 7.29
C ASP A 58 3.41 10.35 8.45
N ALA A 59 2.49 9.36 8.41
CA ALA A 59 1.55 9.09 9.49
C ALA A 59 2.14 8.23 10.63
N HIS A 60 3.36 7.69 10.45
CA HIS A 60 4.06 6.89 11.45
C HIS A 60 5.14 7.71 12.16
N ALA A 61 5.33 7.46 13.46
CA ALA A 61 6.34 8.17 14.26
C ALA A 61 7.78 8.01 13.73
N ASN A 62 8.07 6.91 13.04
CA ASN A 62 9.36 6.68 12.40
C ASN A 62 9.15 6.27 10.93
N ALA A 63 9.04 7.28 10.06
CA ALA A 63 8.85 7.10 8.62
C ALA A 63 9.93 6.20 7.99
N ARG A 64 11.19 6.33 8.43
CA ARG A 64 12.31 5.52 7.92
C ARG A 64 12.16 4.06 8.28
N ALA A 65 11.85 3.75 9.53
CA ALA A 65 11.63 2.37 9.98
C ALA A 65 10.45 1.72 9.24
N PHE A 66 9.37 2.49 9.02
CA PHE A 66 8.22 2.04 8.23
C PHE A 66 8.63 1.70 6.78
N ARG A 67 9.33 2.61 6.09
CA ARG A 67 9.80 2.39 4.71
C ARG A 67 10.73 1.18 4.59
N ILE A 68 11.62 0.97 5.57
CA ILE A 68 12.50 -0.22 5.62
C ILE A 68 11.65 -1.49 5.78
N GLY A 69 10.66 -1.49 6.66
CA GLY A 69 9.74 -2.61 6.84
C GLY A 69 8.96 -2.93 5.56
N ALA A 70 8.43 -1.90 4.89
CA ALA A 70 7.76 -2.02 3.60
C ALA A 70 8.69 -2.59 2.52
N GLY A 71 9.92 -2.10 2.42
CA GLY A 71 10.91 -2.61 1.47
C GLY A 71 11.24 -4.09 1.70
N LYS A 72 11.43 -4.51 2.96
CA LYS A 72 11.64 -5.92 3.30
C LYS A 72 10.45 -6.80 2.91
N TYR A 73 9.23 -6.32 3.17
CA TYR A 73 8.01 -7.03 2.79
C TYR A 73 7.88 -7.17 1.27
N LEU A 74 8.15 -6.09 0.52
CA LEU A 74 8.17 -6.11 -0.94
C LEU A 74 9.24 -7.04 -1.50
N ALA A 75 10.40 -7.14 -0.87
CA ALA A 75 11.43 -8.10 -1.26
C ALA A 75 10.96 -9.55 -1.14
N GLY A 76 10.12 -9.85 -0.14
CA GLY A 76 9.48 -11.17 -0.01
C GLY A 76 8.48 -11.46 -1.14
N ILE A 77 7.75 -10.46 -1.62
CA ILE A 77 6.74 -10.61 -2.69
C ILE A 77 7.41 -10.70 -4.07
N LEU A 78 8.33 -9.78 -4.34
CA LEU A 78 9.00 -9.59 -5.62
C LEU A 78 10.35 -10.30 -5.70
N GLY A 79 10.64 -11.23 -4.79
CA GLY A 79 11.94 -11.92 -4.75
C GLY A 79 12.28 -12.67 -6.05
N HIS A 80 11.27 -13.07 -6.82
CA HIS A 80 11.43 -13.70 -8.13
C HIS A 80 11.67 -12.70 -9.28
N ASP A 81 11.41 -11.40 -9.06
CA ASP A 81 11.57 -10.32 -10.03
C ASP A 81 12.41 -9.19 -9.41
N ALA A 82 13.72 -9.46 -9.29
CA ALA A 82 14.66 -8.54 -8.68
C ALA A 82 14.78 -7.20 -9.43
N GLN A 83 14.55 -7.20 -10.75
CA GLN A 83 14.60 -5.98 -11.56
C GLN A 83 13.45 -5.04 -11.16
N ARG A 84 12.22 -5.56 -11.08
CA ARG A 84 11.05 -4.78 -10.68
C ARG A 84 11.19 -4.28 -9.24
N LEU A 85 11.67 -5.13 -8.32
CA LEU A 85 11.94 -4.73 -6.95
C LEU A 85 12.92 -3.54 -6.87
N GLN A 86 14.04 -3.60 -7.61
CA GLN A 86 15.01 -2.52 -7.64
C GLN A 86 14.42 -1.22 -8.20
N ALA A 87 13.63 -1.30 -9.27
CA ALA A 87 12.95 -0.13 -9.84
C ALA A 87 12.01 0.52 -8.82
N LEU A 88 11.19 -0.28 -8.13
CA LEU A 88 10.27 0.21 -7.10
C LEU A 88 11.02 0.86 -5.92
N LEU A 89 12.09 0.24 -5.43
CA LEU A 89 12.88 0.80 -4.32
C LEU A 89 13.55 2.14 -4.71
N ARG A 90 13.96 2.32 -5.97
CA ARG A 90 14.44 3.62 -6.46
C ARG A 90 13.33 4.66 -6.44
N LEU A 91 12.13 4.30 -6.89
CA LEU A 91 10.96 5.20 -6.86
C LEU A 91 10.56 5.61 -5.45
N LEU A 92 10.74 4.75 -4.45
CA LEU A 92 10.44 5.06 -3.04
C LEU A 92 11.45 6.03 -2.41
N ASN A 93 12.70 5.99 -2.88
CA ASN A 93 13.78 6.84 -2.38
C ASN A 93 13.91 8.16 -3.15
N ALA A 94 13.19 8.32 -4.26
CA ALA A 94 13.01 9.56 -5.00
C ALA A 94 11.94 10.44 -4.36
#